data_AF-A0AAD8Q652-F1
#
_entry.id   AF-A0AAD8Q652-F1
#
_cell.length_a   1.000
_cell.length_b   1.000
_cell.length_c   1.000
_cell.angle_alpha   90.00
_cell.angle_beta   90.00
_cell.angle_gamma   90.00
#
_symmetry.space_group_name_H-M   'P 1'
#
loop_
_entity.id
_entity.type
_entity.pdbx_description
1 polymer ?
#
loop_
_entity_poly.entity_id
_entity_poly.type
_entity_poly.pdbx_seq_one_letter_code
_entity_poly.pdbx_strand_id
1 'polypeptide(L)'
;MADSSPPRKNFDLIKRGVKKPNVPGTLTFIGLRGLDPFLQYQLIAGGLGASILGRIGVRSIPLDVAALSTTAISILDNLRLPLPHLILLGMSVGSFAKHAYWLVFLSAEEFPVSNAIPVSLYNTLVNSANSLLILAASTSVLNSPRYFPGTALPYQVVLGSALYAVGMFLETASEWQRKQFKDKPENKGKVIKSGLWSWARHINYGGYAMWRAGYCMAASGFIGGTIMGVWQAVDFLTRGVPALNEYCSKRYGEQWAQFKKEVPWVLIPGIY
;
A
#
# COMPACT_ATOMS: atom_id res chain seq x y z
N MET A 1 -22.50 4.38 33.97
CA MET A 1 -21.22 3.83 34.47
C MET A 1 -20.14 4.30 33.52
N ALA A 2 -19.25 5.16 34.00
CA ALA A 2 -18.11 5.64 33.20
C ALA A 2 -17.13 4.46 33.04
N ASP A 3 -16.84 4.10 31.79
CA ASP A 3 -15.84 3.09 31.44
C ASP A 3 -14.47 3.57 31.94
N SER A 4 -13.95 2.91 32.98
CA SER A 4 -12.68 3.17 33.66
C SER A 4 -11.50 2.45 33.00
N SER A 5 -11.63 2.08 31.73
CA SER A 5 -10.51 1.59 30.94
C SER A 5 -9.39 2.64 30.88
N PRO A 6 -8.13 2.31 31.23
CA PRO A 6 -7.02 3.23 31.00
C PRO A 6 -6.97 3.57 29.49
N PRO A 7 -6.65 4.82 29.11
CA PRO A 7 -6.62 5.20 27.71
C PRO A 7 -5.62 4.29 26.99
N ARG A 8 -6.13 3.40 26.12
CA ARG A 8 -5.27 2.62 25.23
C ARG A 8 -4.43 3.64 24.48
N LYS A 9 -3.11 3.57 24.62
CA LYS A 9 -2.20 4.38 23.80
C LYS A 9 -2.42 3.96 22.35
N ASN A 10 -3.28 4.68 21.66
CA ASN A 10 -3.51 4.53 20.23
C ASN A 10 -2.19 4.86 19.53
N PHE A 11 -1.53 3.83 19.02
CA PHE A 11 -0.21 3.97 18.40
C PHE A 11 -0.38 4.60 17.02
N ASP A 12 -0.22 5.92 16.94
CA ASP A 12 -0.22 6.68 15.69
C ASP A 12 1.21 7.08 15.32
N LEU A 13 1.62 6.71 14.09
CA LEU A 13 2.94 7.03 13.54
C LEU A 13 2.99 8.44 12.93
N ILE A 14 1.91 9.21 12.98
CA ILE A 14 1.89 10.61 12.55
C ILE A 14 1.55 11.49 13.75
N LYS A 15 2.40 12.47 14.02
CA LYS A 15 2.13 13.50 15.03
C LYS A 15 1.10 14.49 14.50
N ARG A 16 -0.18 14.13 14.60
CA ARG A 16 -1.28 14.91 14.02
C ARG A 16 -1.37 16.31 14.63
N GLY A 17 -1.52 17.32 13.76
CA GLY A 17 -1.62 18.73 14.14
C GLY A 17 -0.29 19.46 14.19
N VAL A 18 0.84 18.77 14.01
CA VAL A 18 2.18 19.38 13.98
C VAL A 18 2.57 19.62 12.53
N LYS A 19 2.19 20.79 12.01
CA LYS A 19 2.45 21.18 10.62
C LYS A 19 3.78 21.91 10.47
N LYS A 20 4.87 21.16 10.36
CA LYS A 20 6.19 21.72 10.08
C LYS A 20 7.00 20.80 9.15
N PRO A 21 7.87 21.36 8.28
CA PRO A 21 8.79 20.55 7.50
C PRO A 21 9.71 19.73 8.40
N ASN A 22 10.02 18.50 7.98
CA ASN A 22 11.04 17.66 8.60
C ASN A 22 11.96 17.09 7.52
N VAL A 23 12.95 17.89 7.13
CA VAL A 23 13.89 17.53 6.06
C VAL A 23 14.62 16.22 6.37
N PRO A 24 15.18 16.00 7.59
CA PRO A 24 15.85 14.74 7.89
C PRO A 24 14.95 13.52 7.72
N GLY A 25 13.73 13.55 8.28
CA GLY A 25 12.79 12.44 8.15
C GLY A 25 12.29 12.23 6.72
N THR A 26 12.13 13.32 5.96
CA THR A 26 11.77 13.27 4.53
C THR A 26 12.86 12.60 3.70
N LEU A 27 14.12 13.02 3.86
CA LEU A 27 15.26 12.44 3.17
C LEU A 27 15.47 10.97 3.55
N THR A 28 15.35 10.63 4.84
CA THR A 28 15.41 9.24 5.30
C THR A 28 14.34 8.38 4.64
N PHE A 29 13.09 8.85 4.61
CA PHE A 29 12.00 8.07 4.05
C PHE A 29 12.14 7.89 2.54
N ILE A 30 12.42 8.97 1.80
CA ILE A 30 12.60 8.92 0.34
C ILE A 30 13.82 8.07 -0.01
N GLY A 31 14.93 8.21 0.72
CA GLY A 31 16.13 7.40 0.50
C GLY A 31 15.88 5.91 0.71
N LEU A 32 15.34 5.52 1.87
CA LEU A 32 15.06 4.11 2.18
C LEU A 32 14.03 3.51 1.21
N ARG A 33 12.96 4.25 0.88
CA ARG A 33 11.95 3.79 -0.07
C ARG A 33 12.47 3.77 -1.52
N GLY A 34 13.40 4.64 -1.87
CA GLY A 34 14.03 4.69 -3.19
C GLY A 34 15.01 3.54 -3.43
N LEU A 35 15.62 3.00 -2.37
CA LEU A 35 16.45 1.78 -2.43
C LEU A 35 15.61 0.51 -2.62
N ASP A 36 14.33 0.53 -2.25
CA ASP A 36 13.48 -0.66 -2.25
C ASP A 36 13.33 -1.31 -3.63
N PRO A 37 13.01 -0.60 -4.74
CA PRO A 37 12.94 -1.23 -6.06
C PRO A 37 14.23 -1.95 -6.49
N PHE A 38 15.40 -1.43 -6.10
CA PHE A 38 16.68 -2.08 -6.39
C PHE A 38 16.81 -3.40 -5.63
N LEU A 39 16.45 -3.43 -4.35
CA LEU A 39 16.42 -4.66 -3.56
C LEU A 39 15.42 -5.66 -4.16
N GLN A 40 14.22 -5.20 -4.55
CA GLN A 40 13.21 -6.07 -5.15
C GLN A 40 13.70 -6.68 -6.46
N TYR A 41 14.40 -5.89 -7.30
CA TYR A 41 15.06 -6.40 -8.50
C TYR A 41 16.13 -7.47 -8.16
N GLN A 42 16.98 -7.24 -7.15
CA GLN A 42 17.99 -8.22 -6.74
C GLN A 42 17.37 -9.52 -6.21
N LEU A 43 16.22 -9.44 -5.54
CA LEU A 43 15.49 -10.62 -5.09
C LEU A 43 14.95 -11.44 -6.25
N ILE A 44 14.25 -10.79 -7.20
CA ILE A 44 13.58 -11.48 -8.31
C ILE A 44 14.51 -11.85 -9.47
N ALA A 45 15.58 -11.10 -9.72
CA ALA A 45 16.48 -11.27 -10.87
C ALA A 45 17.92 -11.65 -10.48
N GLY A 46 18.42 -11.09 -9.37
CA GLY A 46 19.83 -11.17 -8.96
C GLY A 46 20.24 -12.48 -8.27
N GLY A 47 19.37 -13.48 -8.21
CA GLY A 47 19.64 -14.76 -7.54
C GLY A 47 19.60 -14.71 -6.01
N LEU A 48 19.49 -13.52 -5.40
CA LEU A 48 19.38 -13.36 -3.95
C LEU A 48 18.13 -14.05 -3.40
N GLY A 49 16.98 -13.86 -4.06
CA GLY A 49 15.72 -14.47 -3.62
C GLY A 49 15.76 -16.00 -3.70
N ALA A 50 16.28 -16.54 -4.81
CA ALA A 50 16.50 -17.98 -4.96
C ALA A 50 17.46 -18.54 -3.88
N SER A 51 18.53 -17.82 -3.56
CA SER A 51 19.47 -18.19 -2.50
C SER A 51 18.81 -18.22 -1.12
N ILE A 52 17.97 -17.22 -0.81
CA ILE A 52 17.22 -17.16 0.45
C ILE A 52 16.25 -18.34 0.56
N LEU A 53 15.48 -18.61 -0.50
CA LEU A 53 14.54 -19.73 -0.54
C LEU A 53 15.25 -21.08 -0.38
N GLY A 54 16.39 -21.27 -1.05
CA GLY A 54 17.19 -22.48 -0.95
C GLY A 54 17.69 -22.74 0.48
N ARG A 55 18.08 -21.70 1.22
CA ARG A 55 18.52 -21.83 2.63
C ARG A 55 17.42 -22.29 3.59
N ILE A 56 16.15 -22.07 3.23
CA ILE A 56 14.99 -22.52 4.02
C ILE A 56 14.31 -23.75 3.40
N GLY A 57 14.96 -24.43 2.45
CA GLY A 57 14.45 -25.65 1.83
C GLY A 57 13.30 -25.44 0.83
N VAL A 58 13.07 -24.21 0.39
CA VAL A 58 12.03 -23.89 -0.60
C VAL A 58 12.64 -23.86 -2.00
N ARG A 59 12.09 -24.66 -2.91
CA ARG A 59 12.49 -24.66 -4.32
C ARG A 59 12.02 -23.35 -4.99
N SER A 60 12.91 -22.70 -5.73
CA SER A 60 12.57 -21.57 -6.58
C SER A 60 12.20 -22.01 -8.00
N ILE A 61 11.34 -21.24 -8.66
CA ILE A 61 11.06 -21.32 -10.09
C ILE A 61 12.20 -20.59 -10.82
N PRO A 62 12.95 -21.27 -11.71
CA PRO A 62 14.02 -20.62 -12.46
C PRO A 62 13.47 -19.57 -13.45
N LEU A 63 14.17 -18.45 -13.59
CA LEU A 63 13.75 -17.30 -14.42
C LEU A 63 13.75 -17.62 -15.92
N ASP A 64 14.60 -18.55 -16.34
CA ASP A 64 14.79 -19.02 -17.72
C ASP A 64 13.64 -19.90 -18.24
N VAL A 65 12.74 -20.36 -17.36
CA VAL A 65 11.56 -21.15 -17.76
C VAL A 65 10.46 -20.25 -18.35
N ALA A 66 10.51 -18.94 -18.11
CA ALA A 66 9.51 -18.00 -18.61
C ALA A 66 10.07 -17.12 -19.73
N ALA A 67 9.30 -16.94 -20.81
CA ALA A 67 9.68 -16.07 -21.91
C ALA A 67 9.95 -14.64 -21.41
N LEU A 68 11.09 -14.09 -21.83
CA LEU A 68 11.44 -12.71 -21.53
C LEU A 68 10.40 -11.76 -22.12
N SER A 69 10.11 -10.68 -21.39
CA SER A 69 9.20 -9.65 -21.89
C SER A 69 9.83 -8.89 -23.04
N THR A 70 9.03 -8.59 -24.06
CA THR A 70 9.36 -7.60 -25.09
C THR A 70 8.30 -6.51 -25.03
N THR A 71 8.67 -5.38 -24.42
CA THR A 71 7.75 -4.26 -24.16
C THR A 71 7.86 -3.15 -25.20
N ALA A 72 8.83 -3.26 -26.13
CA ALA A 72 9.28 -2.19 -27.02
C ALA A 72 9.84 -0.97 -26.28
N ILE A 73 10.12 -1.10 -24.98
CA ILE A 73 10.72 -0.08 -24.13
C ILE A 73 12.07 -0.60 -23.64
N SER A 74 13.16 -0.08 -24.23
CA SER A 74 14.51 -0.61 -24.04
C SER A 74 14.95 -0.69 -22.57
N ILE A 75 14.61 0.29 -21.73
CA ILE A 75 14.97 0.28 -20.31
C ILE A 75 14.31 -0.87 -19.56
N LEU A 76 13.10 -1.28 -19.95
CA LEU A 76 12.39 -2.40 -19.33
C LEU A 76 12.90 -3.73 -19.88
N ASP A 77 13.12 -3.81 -21.18
CA ASP A 77 13.62 -5.04 -21.84
C ASP A 77 15.04 -5.39 -21.36
N ASN A 78 15.86 -4.38 -21.05
CA ASN A 78 17.20 -4.55 -20.47
C ASN A 78 17.19 -5.15 -19.05
N LEU A 79 16.05 -5.15 -18.35
CA LEU A 79 15.91 -5.81 -17.06
C LEU A 79 15.84 -7.34 -17.19
N ARG A 80 15.60 -7.87 -18.40
CA ARG A 80 15.56 -9.31 -18.70
C ARG A 80 14.63 -10.08 -17.74
N LEU A 81 13.46 -9.51 -17.49
CA LEU A 81 12.44 -10.10 -16.62
C LEU A 81 11.25 -10.67 -17.42
N PRO A 82 10.71 -11.83 -17.03
CA PRO A 82 9.40 -12.27 -17.49
C PRO A 82 8.31 -11.27 -17.05
N LEU A 83 7.22 -11.17 -17.82
CA LEU A 83 6.23 -10.10 -17.64
C LEU A 83 5.60 -10.05 -16.23
N PRO A 84 5.25 -11.18 -15.58
CA PRO A 84 4.78 -11.16 -14.18
C PRO A 84 5.78 -10.54 -13.20
N HIS A 85 7.08 -10.82 -13.37
CA HIS A 85 8.13 -10.25 -12.53
C HIS A 85 8.33 -8.75 -12.80
N LEU A 86 8.25 -8.34 -14.07
CA LEU A 86 8.33 -6.94 -14.46
C LEU A 86 7.15 -6.14 -13.88
N ILE A 87 5.94 -6.68 -13.93
CA ILE A 87 4.76 -6.10 -13.29
C ILE A 87 4.98 -5.95 -11.78
N LEU A 88 5.49 -6.99 -11.12
CA LEU A 88 5.75 -6.97 -9.69
C LEU A 88 6.80 -5.92 -9.28
N LEU A 89 7.86 -5.77 -10.08
CA LEU A 89 8.84 -4.70 -9.90
C LEU A 89 8.23 -3.33 -10.15
N GLY A 90 7.38 -3.20 -11.17
CA GLY A 90 6.61 -1.99 -11.45
C GLY A 90 5.72 -1.58 -10.28
N MET A 91 5.09 -2.54 -9.58
CA MET A 91 4.33 -2.29 -8.35
C MET A 91 5.22 -1.77 -7.21
N SER A 92 6.46 -2.26 -7.07
CA SER A 92 7.43 -1.70 -6.12
C SER A 92 7.76 -0.24 -6.46
N VAL A 93 8.13 0.04 -7.72
CA VAL A 93 8.44 1.40 -8.20
C VAL A 93 7.24 2.34 -8.01
N GLY A 94 6.04 1.93 -8.41
CA GLY A 94 4.82 2.70 -8.24
C GLY A 94 4.51 3.01 -6.77
N SER A 95 4.72 2.03 -5.87
CA SER A 95 4.51 2.23 -4.43
C SER A 95 5.50 3.24 -3.85
N PHE A 96 6.76 3.23 -4.30
CA PHE A 96 7.74 4.25 -3.95
C PHE A 96 7.31 5.63 -4.46
N ALA A 97 6.99 5.75 -5.75
CA ALA A 97 6.59 7.01 -6.37
C ALA A 97 5.40 7.64 -5.65
N LYS A 98 4.38 6.85 -5.31
CA LYS A 98 3.22 7.32 -4.54
C LYS A 98 3.59 7.76 -3.13
N HIS A 99 4.45 7.02 -2.43
CA HIS A 99 4.89 7.40 -1.09
C HIS A 99 5.73 8.67 -1.07
N ALA A 100 6.61 8.85 -2.07
CA ALA A 100 7.36 10.08 -2.26
C ALA A 100 6.42 11.25 -2.57
N TYR A 101 5.46 11.06 -3.48
CA TYR A 101 4.46 12.06 -3.82
C TYR A 101 3.61 12.47 -2.60
N TRP A 102 3.13 11.50 -1.84
CA TRP A 102 2.36 11.76 -0.63
C TRP A 102 3.17 12.58 0.38
N LEU A 103 4.42 12.19 0.67
CA LEU A 103 5.19 12.88 1.69
C LEU A 103 5.57 14.30 1.28
N VAL A 104 5.95 14.51 0.02
CA VAL A 104 6.43 15.81 -0.48
C VAL A 104 5.28 16.78 -0.74
N PHE A 105 4.17 16.30 -1.31
CA PHE A 105 3.11 17.19 -1.82
C PHE A 105 1.81 17.15 -1.02
N LEU A 106 1.50 16.04 -0.36
CA LEU A 106 0.20 15.86 0.32
C LEU A 106 0.29 15.95 1.84
N SER A 107 1.35 15.42 2.44
CA SER A 107 1.54 15.42 3.88
C SER A 107 1.87 16.83 4.36
N ALA A 108 0.95 17.40 5.12
CA ALA A 108 1.18 18.66 5.83
C ALA A 108 1.75 18.45 7.24
N GLU A 109 1.92 17.20 7.68
CA GLU A 109 2.30 16.82 9.04
C GLU A 109 3.79 16.47 9.12
N GLU A 110 4.39 16.70 10.27
CA GLU A 110 5.76 16.29 10.57
C GLU A 110 5.91 14.77 10.42
N PHE A 111 6.92 14.34 9.66
CA PHE A 111 7.31 12.95 9.52
C PHE A 111 8.75 12.72 10.01
N PRO A 112 8.95 12.41 11.31
CA PRO A 112 10.28 12.28 11.89
C PRO A 112 10.98 10.99 11.48
N VAL A 113 12.32 10.98 11.60
CA VAL A 113 13.18 9.82 11.32
C VAL A 113 12.73 8.56 12.07
N SER A 114 12.28 8.71 13.32
CA SER A 114 11.76 7.61 14.15
C SER A 114 10.59 6.86 13.53
N ASN A 115 9.83 7.54 12.66
CA ASN A 115 8.66 6.97 11.98
C ASN A 115 9.02 6.58 10.54
N ALA A 116 9.90 7.34 9.90
CA ALA A 116 10.41 7.05 8.55
C ALA A 116 11.08 5.67 8.45
N ILE A 117 11.92 5.31 9.42
CA ILE A 117 12.62 4.02 9.44
C ILE A 117 11.66 2.83 9.50
N PRO A 118 10.81 2.68 10.55
CA PRO A 118 9.95 1.51 10.68
C PRO A 118 8.92 1.41 9.55
N VAL A 119 8.38 2.53 9.05
CA VAL A 119 7.45 2.52 7.91
C VAL A 119 8.16 2.05 6.64
N SER A 120 9.39 2.51 6.40
CA SER A 120 10.18 2.06 5.24
C SER A 120 10.49 0.57 5.33
N LEU A 121 10.94 0.12 6.50
CA LEU A 121 11.26 -1.28 6.78
C LEU A 121 10.05 -2.19 6.56
N TYR A 122 8.89 -1.82 7.11
CA TYR A 122 7.65 -2.59 6.91
C TYR A 122 7.28 -2.71 5.43
N ASN A 123 7.37 -1.62 4.66
CA ASN A 123 7.05 -1.66 3.23
C ASN A 123 8.04 -2.56 2.48
N THR A 124 9.33 -2.44 2.78
CA THR A 124 10.36 -3.27 2.18
C THR A 124 10.19 -4.74 2.53
N LEU A 125 9.88 -5.09 3.78
CA LEU A 125 9.64 -6.48 4.19
C LEU A 125 8.47 -7.11 3.44
N VAL A 126 7.35 -6.41 3.30
CA VAL A 126 6.18 -6.95 2.58
C VAL A 126 6.43 -7.01 1.07
N ASN A 127 7.12 -6.03 0.49
CA ASN A 127 7.50 -6.08 -0.93
C ASN A 127 8.47 -7.25 -1.18
N SER A 128 9.45 -7.45 -0.30
CA SER A 128 10.37 -8.60 -0.34
C SER A 128 9.64 -9.93 -0.16
N ALA A 129 8.61 -9.99 0.71
CA ALA A 129 7.77 -11.18 0.82
C ALA A 129 7.09 -11.51 -0.51
N ASN A 130 6.53 -10.52 -1.21
CA ASN A 130 5.94 -10.72 -2.54
C ASN A 130 6.99 -11.18 -3.56
N SER A 131 8.18 -10.58 -3.55
CA SER A 131 9.32 -10.97 -4.41
C SER A 131 9.78 -12.41 -4.16
N LEU A 132 9.73 -12.89 -2.92
CA LEU A 132 10.04 -14.28 -2.59
C LEU A 132 8.88 -15.22 -2.97
N LEU A 133 7.63 -14.79 -2.76
CA LEU A 133 6.45 -15.58 -3.08
C LEU A 133 6.31 -15.87 -4.58
N ILE A 134 6.63 -14.91 -5.45
CA ILE A 134 6.59 -15.15 -6.90
C ILE A 134 7.66 -16.15 -7.36
N LEU A 135 8.77 -16.27 -6.63
CA LEU A 135 9.82 -17.22 -6.92
C LEU A 135 9.55 -18.61 -6.31
N ALA A 136 8.85 -18.68 -5.18
CA ALA A 136 8.66 -19.93 -4.45
C ALA A 136 7.73 -20.89 -5.22
N ALA A 137 8.23 -22.07 -5.58
CA ALA A 137 7.48 -23.05 -6.36
C ALA A 137 6.19 -23.54 -5.67
N SER A 138 6.08 -23.42 -4.35
CA SER A 138 4.89 -23.80 -3.59
C SER A 138 3.77 -22.75 -3.61
N THR A 139 4.09 -21.48 -3.82
CA THR A 139 3.15 -20.36 -3.66
C THR A 139 3.04 -19.45 -4.88
N SER A 140 3.94 -19.58 -5.85
CA SER A 140 4.01 -18.69 -7.01
C SER A 140 2.75 -18.74 -7.86
N VAL A 141 2.30 -17.55 -8.26
CA VAL A 141 1.22 -17.37 -9.23
C VAL A 141 1.52 -18.02 -10.59
N LEU A 142 2.80 -18.29 -10.89
CA LEU A 142 3.24 -18.85 -12.17
C LEU A 142 2.76 -20.30 -12.38
N ASN A 143 2.39 -20.99 -11.31
CA ASN A 143 1.79 -22.32 -11.37
C ASN A 143 0.27 -22.30 -11.62
N SER A 144 -0.32 -21.13 -11.88
CA SER A 144 -1.76 -21.02 -12.10
C SER A 144 -2.19 -21.76 -13.39
N PRO A 145 -3.22 -22.62 -13.33
CA PRO A 145 -3.72 -23.31 -14.53
C PRO A 145 -4.60 -22.41 -15.41
N ARG A 146 -4.88 -21.17 -14.99
CA ARG A 146 -5.81 -20.28 -15.68
C ARG A 146 -5.12 -18.99 -16.09
N TYR A 147 -5.11 -18.75 -17.41
CA TYR A 147 -4.55 -17.58 -18.04
C TYR A 147 -5.65 -16.67 -18.60
N PHE A 148 -5.42 -15.36 -18.54
CA PHE A 148 -6.37 -14.37 -19.03
C PHE A 148 -6.44 -14.45 -20.57
N PRO A 149 -7.63 -14.54 -21.19
CA PRO A 149 -7.79 -14.81 -22.61
C PRO A 149 -7.02 -13.79 -23.47
N GLY A 150 -6.31 -14.29 -24.49
CA GLY A 150 -5.49 -13.45 -25.37
C GLY A 150 -4.17 -12.96 -24.75
N THR A 151 -3.78 -13.46 -23.57
CA THR A 151 -2.50 -13.10 -22.92
C THR A 151 -1.77 -14.32 -22.37
N ALA A 152 -0.47 -14.18 -22.09
CA ALA A 152 0.32 -15.17 -21.36
C ALA A 152 0.32 -14.93 -19.83
N LEU A 153 -0.61 -14.13 -19.30
CA LEU A 153 -0.66 -13.77 -17.89
C LEU A 153 -1.69 -14.62 -17.13
N PRO A 154 -1.38 -15.13 -15.93
CA PRO A 154 -2.38 -15.69 -15.04
C PRO A 154 -3.48 -14.67 -14.71
N TYR A 155 -4.73 -15.13 -14.54
CA TYR A 155 -5.84 -14.25 -14.14
C TYR A 155 -5.52 -13.43 -12.89
N GLN A 156 -4.83 -14.04 -11.93
CA GLN A 156 -4.45 -13.43 -10.66
C GLN A 156 -3.47 -12.27 -10.84
N VAL A 157 -2.58 -12.34 -11.84
CA VAL A 157 -1.68 -11.22 -12.17
C VAL A 157 -2.48 -10.05 -12.73
N VAL A 158 -3.42 -10.31 -13.64
CA VAL A 158 -4.26 -9.25 -14.24
C VAL A 158 -5.18 -8.61 -13.19
N LEU A 159 -5.91 -9.43 -12.43
CA LEU A 159 -6.83 -8.95 -11.38
C LEU A 159 -6.06 -8.28 -10.24
N GLY A 160 -4.92 -8.84 -9.84
CA GLY A 160 -4.04 -8.23 -8.84
C GLY A 160 -3.50 -6.88 -9.29
N SER A 161 -3.13 -6.75 -10.57
CA SER A 161 -2.71 -5.47 -11.17
C SER A 161 -3.83 -4.43 -11.21
N ALA A 162 -5.05 -4.84 -11.58
CA ALA A 162 -6.22 -3.96 -11.55
C ALA A 162 -6.52 -3.50 -10.12
N LEU A 163 -6.50 -4.42 -9.15
CA LEU A 163 -6.74 -4.11 -7.74
C LEU A 163 -5.66 -3.18 -7.16
N TYR A 164 -4.41 -3.39 -7.56
CA TYR A 164 -3.29 -2.49 -7.26
C TYR A 164 -3.54 -1.08 -7.78
N ALA A 165 -3.86 -0.95 -9.08
CA ALA A 165 -4.08 0.35 -9.70
C ALA A 165 -5.27 1.11 -9.07
N VAL A 166 -6.39 0.43 -8.86
CA VAL A 166 -7.58 1.03 -8.23
C VAL A 166 -7.29 1.43 -6.79
N GLY A 167 -6.63 0.59 -6.00
CA GLY A 167 -6.29 0.91 -4.61
C GLY A 167 -5.33 2.10 -4.51
N MET A 168 -4.32 2.16 -5.37
CA MET A 168 -3.40 3.30 -5.48
C MET A 168 -4.11 4.59 -5.86
N PHE A 169 -5.06 4.52 -6.80
CA PHE A 169 -5.90 5.65 -7.18
C PHE A 169 -6.76 6.14 -6.01
N LEU A 170 -7.52 5.25 -5.37
CA LEU A 170 -8.41 5.61 -4.25
C LEU A 170 -7.66 6.27 -3.10
N GLU A 171 -6.50 5.72 -2.73
CA GLU A 171 -5.66 6.29 -1.68
C GLU A 171 -5.10 7.66 -2.08
N THR A 172 -4.54 7.79 -3.27
CA THR A 172 -3.89 9.04 -3.71
C THR A 172 -4.91 10.14 -3.98
N ALA A 173 -6.01 9.83 -4.66
CA ALA A 173 -7.05 10.78 -5.03
C ALA A 173 -7.80 11.31 -3.81
N SER A 174 -8.09 10.46 -2.81
CA SER A 174 -8.76 10.91 -1.58
C SER A 174 -7.87 11.83 -0.73
N GLU A 175 -6.57 11.55 -0.62
CA GLU A 175 -5.62 12.44 0.05
C GLU A 175 -5.43 13.76 -0.70
N TRP A 176 -5.41 13.73 -2.03
CA TRP A 176 -5.40 14.95 -2.85
C TRP A 176 -6.68 15.78 -2.63
N GLN A 177 -7.87 15.17 -2.68
CA GLN A 177 -9.14 15.85 -2.38
C GLN A 177 -9.11 16.48 -0.98
N ARG A 178 -8.58 15.75 0.01
CA ARG A 178 -8.45 16.21 1.40
C ARG A 178 -7.50 17.40 1.51
N LYS A 179 -6.37 17.41 0.78
CA LYS A 179 -5.46 18.56 0.75
C LYS A 179 -6.14 19.79 0.13
N GLN A 180 -6.72 19.64 -1.06
CA GLN A 180 -7.40 20.75 -1.75
C GLN A 180 -8.53 21.35 -0.91
N PHE A 181 -9.30 20.51 -0.22
CA PHE A 181 -10.33 20.98 0.70
C PHE A 181 -9.75 21.78 1.87
N LYS A 182 -8.65 21.31 2.47
CA LYS A 182 -8.05 21.93 3.67
C LYS A 182 -7.24 23.19 3.38
N ASP A 183 -6.73 23.36 2.16
CA ASP A 183 -5.96 24.53 1.76
C ASP A 183 -6.87 25.78 1.58
N LYS A 184 -8.18 25.58 1.42
CA LYS A 184 -9.19 26.64 1.32
C LYS A 184 -9.48 27.29 2.69
N PRO A 185 -9.30 28.63 2.84
CA PRO A 185 -9.54 29.32 4.11
C PRO A 185 -10.95 29.13 4.69
N GLU A 186 -11.98 29.06 3.83
CA GLU A 186 -13.38 28.87 4.20
C GLU A 186 -13.69 27.49 4.80
N ASN A 187 -12.76 26.52 4.64
CA ASN A 187 -12.87 25.17 5.17
C ASN A 187 -12.08 24.97 6.47
N LYS A 188 -11.46 26.03 7.02
CA LYS A 188 -10.78 25.96 8.31
C LYS A 188 -11.76 25.46 9.39
N GLY A 189 -11.34 24.42 10.10
CA GLY A 189 -12.15 23.80 11.17
C GLY A 189 -13.29 22.90 10.69
N LYS A 190 -13.43 22.65 9.37
CA LYS A 190 -14.47 21.76 8.82
C LYS A 190 -13.93 20.37 8.49
N VAL A 191 -14.79 19.36 8.62
CA VAL A 191 -14.52 18.00 8.13
C VAL A 191 -14.83 17.92 6.63
N ILE A 192 -13.96 17.26 5.86
CA ILE A 192 -14.24 16.95 4.46
C ILE A 192 -15.30 15.83 4.40
N LYS A 193 -16.38 16.05 3.64
CA LYS A 193 -17.46 15.07 3.47
C LYS A 193 -17.92 14.89 2.02
N SER A 194 -17.21 15.48 1.06
CA SER A 194 -17.52 15.43 -0.38
C SER A 194 -16.50 14.57 -1.14
N GLY A 195 -16.82 14.24 -2.40
CA GLY A 195 -15.97 13.38 -3.23
C GLY A 195 -15.91 11.96 -2.66
N LEU A 196 -14.73 11.34 -2.67
CA LEU A 196 -14.54 9.97 -2.19
C LEU A 196 -14.86 9.83 -0.69
N TRP A 197 -14.74 10.91 0.08
CA TRP A 197 -15.07 10.93 1.51
C TRP A 197 -16.57 10.84 1.79
N SER A 198 -17.43 11.07 0.78
CA SER A 198 -18.87 10.82 0.89
C SER A 198 -19.21 9.33 0.75
N TRP A 199 -18.30 8.51 0.22
CA TRP A 199 -18.52 7.09 0.00
C TRP A 199 -18.07 6.24 1.19
N ALA A 200 -16.92 6.58 1.78
CA ALA A 200 -16.44 5.97 3.02
C ALA A 200 -15.54 6.94 3.80
N ARG A 201 -15.62 6.89 5.14
CA ARG A 201 -14.89 7.81 6.04
C ARG A 201 -13.37 7.66 5.99
N HIS A 202 -12.89 6.48 5.60
CA HIS A 202 -11.48 6.11 5.46
C HIS A 202 -11.26 5.37 4.14
N ILE A 203 -11.80 5.91 3.04
CA ILE A 203 -11.62 5.37 1.69
C ILE A 203 -10.14 5.21 1.29
N ASN A 204 -9.26 6.04 1.84
CA ASN A 204 -7.81 5.93 1.68
C ASN A 204 -7.24 4.64 2.29
N TYR A 205 -7.73 4.23 3.47
CA TYR A 205 -7.32 2.97 4.11
C TYR A 205 -7.86 1.76 3.35
N GLY A 206 -9.09 1.85 2.82
CA GLY A 206 -9.63 0.86 1.89
C GLY A 206 -8.75 0.72 0.64
N GLY A 207 -8.38 1.85 0.01
CA GLY A 207 -7.44 1.88 -1.10
C GLY A 207 -6.09 1.25 -0.77
N TYR A 208 -5.54 1.54 0.42
CA TYR A 208 -4.28 0.94 0.88
C TYR A 208 -4.35 -0.58 1.02
N ALA A 209 -5.41 -1.08 1.66
CA ALA A 209 -5.65 -2.51 1.79
C ALA A 209 -5.81 -3.19 0.42
N MET A 210 -6.54 -2.55 -0.50
CA MET A 210 -6.74 -3.05 -1.86
C MET A 210 -5.43 -3.18 -2.62
N TRP A 211 -4.58 -2.15 -2.67
CA TRP A 211 -3.39 -2.27 -3.50
C TRP A 211 -2.35 -3.23 -2.91
N ARG A 212 -2.29 -3.38 -1.57
CA ARG A 212 -1.47 -4.40 -0.92
C ARG A 212 -1.97 -5.81 -1.21
N ALA A 213 -3.29 -6.01 -1.20
CA ALA A 213 -3.92 -7.26 -1.62
C ALA A 213 -3.60 -7.57 -3.09
N GLY A 214 -3.72 -6.58 -3.98
CA GLY A 214 -3.44 -6.71 -5.41
C GLY A 214 -1.99 -7.07 -5.70
N TYR A 215 -1.05 -6.43 -5.01
CA TYR A 215 0.38 -6.76 -5.10
C TYR A 215 0.62 -8.23 -4.68
N CYS A 216 0.15 -8.65 -3.50
CA CYS A 216 0.34 -10.02 -3.03
C CYS A 216 -0.36 -11.05 -3.94
N MET A 217 -1.53 -10.70 -4.49
CA MET A 217 -2.27 -11.53 -5.45
C MET A 217 -1.48 -11.74 -6.74
N ALA A 218 -0.84 -10.70 -7.25
CA ALA A 218 0.01 -10.79 -8.43
C ALA A 218 1.30 -11.60 -8.20
N ALA A 219 1.71 -11.81 -6.94
CA ALA A 219 2.84 -12.68 -6.60
C ALA A 219 2.43 -14.14 -6.34
N SER A 220 1.31 -14.35 -5.63
CA SER A 220 0.99 -15.64 -4.99
C SER A 220 -0.45 -16.14 -5.20
N GLY A 221 -1.25 -15.43 -5.99
CA GLY A 221 -2.63 -15.79 -6.28
C GLY A 221 -3.65 -15.32 -5.24
N PHE A 222 -4.90 -15.77 -5.41
CA PHE A 222 -6.05 -15.24 -4.65
C PHE A 222 -5.92 -15.39 -3.14
N ILE A 223 -5.39 -16.52 -2.65
CA ILE A 223 -5.29 -16.78 -1.20
C ILE A 223 -4.33 -15.77 -0.56
N GLY A 224 -3.11 -15.62 -1.11
CA GLY A 224 -2.15 -14.66 -0.57
C GLY A 224 -2.64 -13.21 -0.67
N GLY A 225 -3.31 -12.86 -1.78
CA GLY A 225 -3.97 -11.56 -1.94
C GLY A 225 -5.02 -11.29 -0.85
N THR A 226 -5.92 -12.24 -0.60
CA THR A 226 -6.97 -12.13 0.42
C THR A 226 -6.37 -12.02 1.82
N ILE A 227 -5.39 -12.86 2.17
CA ILE A 227 -4.72 -12.81 3.48
C ILE A 227 -4.10 -11.42 3.69
N MET A 228 -3.39 -10.90 2.69
CA MET A 228 -2.76 -9.58 2.77
C MET A 228 -3.81 -8.46 2.91
N GLY A 229 -4.90 -8.51 2.14
CA GLY A 229 -5.99 -7.53 2.22
C GLY A 229 -6.67 -7.52 3.58
N VAL A 230 -7.00 -8.70 4.12
CA VAL A 230 -7.57 -8.87 5.46
C VAL A 230 -6.62 -8.36 6.53
N TRP A 231 -5.33 -8.71 6.43
CA TRP A 231 -4.30 -8.22 7.36
C TRP A 231 -4.27 -6.68 7.42
N GLN A 232 -4.28 -6.00 6.27
CA GLN A 232 -4.30 -4.53 6.25
C GLN A 232 -5.61 -3.94 6.76
N ALA A 233 -6.74 -4.54 6.40
CA ALA A 233 -8.03 -4.11 6.91
C ALA A 233 -8.05 -4.22 8.45
N VAL A 234 -7.58 -5.33 9.02
CA VAL A 234 -7.50 -5.52 10.47
C VAL A 234 -6.58 -4.50 11.14
N ASP A 235 -5.38 -4.22 10.62
CA ASP A 235 -4.51 -3.16 11.20
C ASP A 235 -5.22 -1.80 11.21
N PHE A 236 -5.85 -1.43 10.10
CA PHE A 236 -6.58 -0.16 10.06
C PHE A 236 -7.77 -0.14 10.99
N LEU A 237 -8.57 -1.20 11.07
CA LEU A 237 -9.76 -1.24 11.92
C LEU A 237 -9.42 -1.27 13.41
N THR A 238 -8.32 -1.89 13.79
CA THR A 238 -7.94 -2.05 15.19
C THR A 238 -7.04 -0.93 15.71
N ARG A 239 -6.26 -0.28 14.83
CA ARG A 239 -5.26 0.72 15.22
C ARG A 239 -5.48 2.07 14.53
N GLY A 240 -5.63 2.09 13.20
CA GLY A 240 -5.72 3.32 12.41
C GLY A 240 -7.02 4.12 12.61
N VAL A 241 -8.17 3.48 12.41
CA VAL A 241 -9.51 4.06 12.54
C VAL A 241 -9.78 4.53 13.98
N PRO A 242 -9.47 3.77 15.04
CA PRO A 242 -9.63 4.25 16.41
C PRO A 242 -8.81 5.52 16.71
N ALA A 243 -7.53 5.53 16.33
CA ALA A 243 -6.66 6.70 16.53
C ALA A 243 -7.20 7.95 15.80
N LEU A 244 -7.64 7.79 14.56
CA LEU A 244 -8.17 8.89 13.76
C LEU A 244 -9.56 9.33 14.24
N ASN A 245 -10.41 8.41 14.69
CA ASN A 245 -11.70 8.73 15.29
C ASN A 245 -11.54 9.53 16.57
N GLU A 246 -10.57 9.19 17.44
CA GLU A 246 -10.25 9.97 18.63
C GLU A 246 -9.81 11.40 18.28
N TYR A 247 -8.85 11.53 17.36
CA TYR A 247 -8.36 12.82 16.89
C TYR A 247 -9.47 13.68 16.28
N CYS A 248 -10.28 13.11 15.38
CA CYS A 248 -11.36 13.82 14.71
C CYS A 248 -12.48 14.20 15.69
N SER A 249 -12.79 13.36 16.68
CA SER A 249 -13.79 13.68 17.71
C SER A 249 -13.34 14.88 18.54
N LYS A 250 -12.07 14.91 18.97
CA LYS A 250 -11.48 16.05 19.70
C LYS A 250 -11.44 17.34 18.85
N ARG A 251 -11.15 17.21 17.56
CA ARG A 251 -10.95 18.36 16.66
C ARG A 251 -12.25 18.95 16.12
N TYR A 252 -13.21 18.12 15.75
CA TYR A 252 -14.41 18.52 15.00
C TYR A 252 -15.72 18.33 15.78
N GLY A 253 -15.70 17.63 16.92
CA GLY A 253 -16.85 17.47 17.81
C GLY A 253 -18.09 16.93 17.07
N GLU A 254 -19.18 17.69 17.15
CA GLU A 254 -20.47 17.33 16.54
C GLU A 254 -20.40 17.15 15.02
N GLN A 255 -19.55 17.89 14.31
CA GLN A 255 -19.40 17.70 12.86
C GLN A 255 -18.92 16.28 12.53
N TRP A 256 -18.02 15.73 13.35
CA TRP A 256 -17.56 14.36 13.19
C TRP A 256 -18.67 13.36 13.53
N ALA A 257 -19.41 13.59 14.62
CA ALA A 257 -20.54 12.75 15.00
C ALA A 257 -21.62 12.70 13.89
N GLN A 258 -21.93 13.85 13.28
CA GLN A 258 -22.87 13.95 12.17
C GLN A 258 -22.33 13.26 10.91
N PHE A 259 -21.07 13.49 10.55
CA PHE A 259 -20.45 12.82 9.41
C PHE A 259 -20.49 11.29 9.54
N LYS A 260 -20.32 10.77 10.75
CA LYS A 260 -20.44 9.33 11.03
C LYS A 260 -21.84 8.75 10.81
N LYS A 261 -22.89 9.58 10.91
CA LYS A 261 -24.28 9.19 10.61
C LYS A 261 -24.56 9.29 9.10
N GLU A 262 -24.08 10.35 8.47
CA GLU A 262 -24.26 10.60 7.02
C GLU A 262 -23.50 9.57 6.17
N VAL A 263 -22.29 9.17 6.59
CA VAL A 263 -21.44 8.21 5.89
C VAL A 263 -21.20 7.02 6.82
N PRO A 264 -22.05 5.98 6.78
CA PRO A 264 -21.94 4.83 7.66
C PRO A 264 -20.69 3.98 7.35
N TRP A 265 -20.28 3.94 6.08
CA TRP A 265 -19.13 3.16 5.63
C TRP A 265 -17.79 3.73 6.11
N VAL A 266 -16.90 2.85 6.55
CA VAL A 266 -15.59 3.08 7.15
C VAL A 266 -14.52 2.93 6.08
N LEU A 267 -14.39 1.76 5.46
CA LEU A 267 -13.30 1.44 4.52
C LEU A 267 -13.81 1.20 3.10
N ILE A 268 -14.84 0.36 2.95
CA ILE A 268 -15.35 -0.11 1.67
C ILE A 268 -16.83 0.25 1.56
N PRO A 269 -17.21 1.13 0.62
CA PRO A 269 -18.60 1.52 0.41
C PRO A 269 -19.49 0.30 0.16
N GLY A 270 -20.63 0.23 0.85
CA GLY A 270 -21.59 -0.88 0.72
C GLY A 270 -21.24 -2.16 1.48
N ILE A 271 -20.06 -2.23 2.13
CA ILE A 271 -19.63 -3.42 2.89
C ILE A 271 -19.38 -3.06 4.36
N TYR A 272 -18.40 -2.18 4.60
CA TYR A 272 -17.99 -1.80 5.95
C TYR A 272 -17.35 -0.44 5.97
#